data_AF-A0A7J4NLV0-F1
#
_entry.id   AF-A0A7J4NLV0-F1
#
_cell.length_a   1.000
_cell.length_b   1.000
_cell.length_c   1.000
_cell.angle_alpha   90.00
_cell.angle_beta   90.00
_cell.angle_gamma   90.00
#
_symmetry.space_group_name_H-M   'P 1'
#
loop_
_entity.id
_entity.type
_entity.pdbx_description
1 polymer ?
#
loop_
_entity_poly.entity_id
_entity_poly.type
_entity_poly.pdbx_seq_one_letter_code
_entity_poly.pdbx_strand_id
1 'polypeptide(L)'
;MSDPIFREVESQNAKAKEINWKNSSDEIISLLVPTTVYPPREDTALLDHCISKLGDGNGKKLLEIGCGSGALSISAARNGWKVTACDINPLAVVATTGNAERNKVNLNLFEGGLEVESNSDFAQLCESDAPFDLIIWNLPYLTPPLGEEPRLGPMEDAGLVDRDGVGWGEILLSVINQTPTLLKSGGAMYLLHTNNTRGNLLQSIWRQSGWATRIIGEDDLGDGERLTCFSAWKPFDGKPIEWHQELNSTNIFMLNERREIGDCVVAIKQTDGRGQRNREWITRDGDFAGSWRLDPELYDKQIGVIQLSAALSVIDAYCAITNRPLASSHWINCATLGEQGISIRWPNDVWAEEGKIAGCLIEGRQVGEKQTIVLGIGVNLKSKDKQEFPLCGIRDIIDNEITLEEFAILLNCSIASLFELHPLAQLTTRHYNSIWQLMSNYLSKGKGLLQEGEKLSVNGITEEGELLCHDGVDVRIVNNSFTLEWV
;
A
#
# COMPACT_ATOMS: atom_id res chain seq x y z
N MET A 1 5.46 36.88 20.45
CA MET A 1 5.94 36.37 19.15
C MET A 1 5.52 37.36 18.08
N SER A 2 6.36 37.62 17.07
CA SER A 2 5.98 38.45 15.92
C SER A 2 4.77 37.84 15.22
N ASP A 3 3.88 38.68 14.68
CA ASP A 3 2.76 38.25 13.84
C ASP A 3 3.29 37.36 12.68
N PRO A 4 2.81 36.12 12.52
CA PRO A 4 3.24 35.21 11.44
C PRO A 4 3.12 35.85 10.05
N ILE A 5 2.08 36.67 9.83
CA ILE A 5 1.89 37.38 8.56
C ILE A 5 3.01 38.40 8.35
N PHE A 6 3.37 39.14 9.40
CA PHE A 6 4.45 40.14 9.31
C PHE A 6 5.82 39.48 9.09
N ARG A 7 6.07 38.35 9.74
CA ARG A 7 7.30 37.55 9.53
C ARG A 7 7.39 37.02 8.11
N GLU A 8 6.27 36.62 7.52
CA GLU A 8 6.23 36.16 6.13
C GLU A 8 6.45 37.32 5.15
N VAL A 9 5.89 38.50 5.41
CA VAL A 9 6.19 39.71 4.61
C VAL A 9 7.69 40.06 4.68
N GLU A 10 8.33 39.92 5.84
CA GLU A 10 9.79 40.07 5.97
C GLU A 10 10.55 38.99 5.19
N SER A 11 10.09 37.74 5.21
CA SER A 11 10.73 36.63 4.51
C SER A 11 10.59 36.71 2.99
N GLN A 12 9.50 37.29 2.47
CA GLN A 12 9.34 37.61 1.04
C GLN A 12 10.38 38.62 0.54
N ASN A 13 10.85 39.51 1.43
CA ASN A 13 11.90 40.49 1.13
C ASN A 13 13.32 39.93 1.36
N ALA A 14 13.44 38.72 1.91
CA ALA A 14 14.73 38.07 2.10
C ALA A 14 15.33 37.59 0.77
N LYS A 15 16.66 37.56 0.70
CA LYS A 15 17.35 37.08 -0.51
C LYS A 15 17.10 35.58 -0.71
N ALA A 16 16.71 35.20 -1.92
CA ALA A 16 16.65 33.80 -2.32
C ALA A 16 18.01 33.11 -2.16
N LYS A 17 17.99 31.82 -1.85
CA LYS A 17 19.19 31.00 -1.65
C LYS A 17 19.48 30.20 -2.91
N GLU A 18 20.74 30.18 -3.33
CA GLU A 18 21.19 29.23 -4.34
C GLU A 18 21.46 27.88 -3.70
N ILE A 19 20.86 26.84 -4.26
CA ILE A 19 20.99 25.45 -3.81
C ILE A 19 21.41 24.61 -5.01
N ASN A 20 22.49 23.86 -4.87
CA ASN A 20 22.86 22.82 -5.82
C ASN A 20 22.43 21.48 -5.21
N TRP A 21 21.22 21.05 -5.56
CA TRP A 21 20.69 19.79 -5.10
C TRP A 21 21.16 18.66 -6.01
N LYS A 22 21.51 17.51 -5.43
CA LYS A 22 21.99 16.35 -6.15
C LYS A 22 20.86 15.32 -6.17
N ASN A 23 20.37 14.96 -7.36
CA ASN A 23 19.31 13.96 -7.49
C ASN A 23 19.88 12.53 -7.35
N SER A 24 19.00 11.54 -7.41
CA SER A 24 19.32 10.11 -7.29
C SER A 24 20.16 9.56 -8.44
N SER A 25 20.25 10.31 -9.56
CA SER A 25 21.14 9.99 -10.70
C SER A 25 22.50 10.71 -10.60
N ASP A 26 22.80 11.25 -9.41
CA ASP A 26 24.00 12.03 -9.12
C ASP A 26 24.16 13.33 -9.93
N GLU A 27 23.10 13.79 -10.59
CA GLU A 27 23.09 15.04 -11.36
C GLU A 27 22.83 16.24 -10.46
N ILE A 28 23.50 17.36 -10.77
CA ILE A 28 23.30 18.62 -10.06
C ILE A 28 22.14 19.38 -10.69
N ILE A 29 21.14 19.71 -9.88
CA ILE A 29 20.04 20.60 -10.19
C ILE A 29 20.29 21.91 -9.44
N SER A 30 20.55 22.97 -10.21
CA SER A 30 20.82 24.30 -9.66
C SER A 30 19.52 25.05 -9.46
N LEU A 31 19.21 25.42 -8.22
CA LEU A 31 17.96 26.05 -7.81
C LEU A 31 18.24 27.42 -7.19
N LEU A 32 17.36 28.37 -7.48
CA LEU A 32 17.23 29.61 -6.73
C LEU A 32 15.90 29.53 -5.95
N VAL A 33 15.99 29.44 -4.63
CA VAL A 33 14.83 29.15 -3.76
C VAL A 33 14.52 30.36 -2.89
N PRO A 34 13.37 31.05 -3.10
CA PRO A 34 12.87 32.07 -2.20
C PRO A 34 12.64 31.52 -0.79
N THR A 35 12.62 32.40 0.22
CA THR A 35 12.49 31.94 1.62
C THR A 35 11.09 31.39 1.93
N THR A 36 10.08 31.81 1.18
CA THR A 36 8.69 31.34 1.28
C THR A 36 8.39 30.11 0.41
N VAL A 37 9.39 29.53 -0.24
CA VAL A 37 9.22 28.37 -1.14
C VAL A 37 9.93 27.17 -0.53
N TYR A 38 9.28 26.00 -0.56
CA TYR A 38 9.82 24.78 0.02
C TYR A 38 11.11 24.35 -0.72
N PRO A 39 12.27 24.28 -0.02
CA PRO A 39 13.52 23.81 -0.61
C PRO A 39 13.53 22.27 -0.68
N PRO A 40 14.37 21.66 -1.53
CA PRO A 40 14.55 20.22 -1.51
C PRO A 40 15.17 19.77 -0.17
N ARG A 41 14.61 18.71 0.43
CA ARG A 41 15.06 18.08 1.68
C ARG A 41 15.11 16.55 1.57
N GLU A 42 15.20 15.86 2.71
CA GLU A 42 15.21 14.40 2.82
C GLU A 42 13.97 13.75 2.18
N ASP A 43 12.79 14.35 2.34
CA ASP A 43 11.55 13.94 1.68
C ASP A 43 11.62 14.00 0.14
N THR A 44 12.22 15.07 -0.37
CA THR A 44 12.45 15.31 -1.78
C THR A 44 13.44 14.29 -2.33
N ALA A 45 14.49 13.99 -1.58
CA ALA A 45 15.45 12.94 -1.92
C ALA A 45 14.80 11.56 -1.95
N LEU A 46 13.95 11.23 -0.97
CA LEU A 46 13.24 9.95 -0.93
C LEU A 46 12.26 9.80 -2.11
N LEU A 47 11.46 10.83 -2.41
CA LEU A 47 10.49 10.78 -3.50
C LEU A 47 11.19 10.71 -4.87
N ASP A 48 12.26 11.48 -5.07
CA ASP A 48 13.13 11.39 -6.26
C ASP A 48 13.73 9.99 -6.41
N HIS A 49 14.21 9.39 -5.30
CA HIS A 49 14.73 8.02 -5.32
C HIS A 49 13.65 7.03 -5.76
N CYS A 50 12.42 7.16 -5.26
CA CYS A 50 11.30 6.30 -5.67
C CYS A 50 10.97 6.44 -7.16
N ILE A 51 10.98 7.67 -7.70
CA ILE A 51 10.74 7.93 -9.12
C ILE A 51 11.88 7.38 -9.98
N SER A 52 13.14 7.60 -9.58
CA SER A 52 14.33 7.18 -10.34
C SER A 52 14.38 5.65 -10.56
N LYS A 53 13.84 4.86 -9.64
CA LYS A 53 13.72 3.40 -9.78
C LYS A 53 12.86 2.97 -10.96
N LEU A 54 11.96 3.82 -11.44
CA LEU A 54 11.14 3.53 -12.63
C LEU A 54 11.96 3.61 -13.93
N GLY A 55 13.16 4.19 -13.88
CA GLY A 55 13.97 4.46 -15.07
C GLY A 55 13.44 5.64 -15.88
N ASP A 56 13.75 5.64 -17.17
CA ASP A 56 13.36 6.70 -18.10
C ASP A 56 11.83 6.75 -18.28
N GLY A 57 11.26 7.95 -18.15
CA GLY A 57 9.84 8.21 -18.32
C GLY A 57 9.33 7.91 -19.72
N ASN A 58 10.19 7.87 -20.74
CA ASN A 58 9.87 7.59 -22.13
C ASN A 58 8.72 8.45 -22.69
N GLY A 59 8.67 9.72 -22.27
CA GLY A 59 7.62 10.67 -22.63
C GLY A 59 6.26 10.44 -21.94
N LYS A 60 6.17 9.51 -20.98
CA LYS A 60 4.98 9.36 -20.12
C LYS A 60 4.72 10.64 -19.33
N LYS A 61 3.45 10.87 -19.00
CA LYS A 61 3.00 12.09 -18.34
C LYS A 61 3.10 11.95 -16.83
N LEU A 62 3.77 12.90 -16.19
CA LEU A 62 3.86 13.01 -14.73
C LEU A 62 3.20 14.31 -14.26
N LEU A 63 2.36 14.22 -13.23
CA LEU A 63 1.85 15.38 -12.49
C LEU A 63 2.54 15.47 -11.14
N GLU A 64 3.15 16.60 -10.81
CA GLU A 64 3.57 16.94 -9.45
C GLU A 64 2.59 17.92 -8.82
N ILE A 65 2.01 17.55 -7.67
CA ILE A 65 1.19 18.45 -6.84
C ILE A 65 2.10 19.03 -5.75
N GLY A 66 2.11 20.35 -5.60
CA GLY A 66 2.95 21.06 -4.63
C GLY A 66 4.42 21.11 -5.04
N CYS A 67 4.71 21.70 -6.21
CA CYS A 67 6.04 21.62 -6.81
C CYS A 67 7.15 22.39 -6.06
N GLY A 68 6.81 23.34 -5.19
CA GLY A 68 7.76 24.06 -4.35
C GLY A 68 8.89 24.71 -5.17
N SER A 69 10.13 24.26 -4.96
CA SER A 69 11.30 24.76 -5.71
C SER A 69 11.44 24.20 -7.13
N GLY A 70 10.66 23.18 -7.48
CA GLY A 70 10.71 22.49 -8.77
C GLY A 70 11.73 21.36 -8.85
N ALA A 71 12.35 20.98 -7.73
CA ALA A 71 13.43 19.99 -7.71
C ALA A 71 13.02 18.65 -8.33
N LEU A 72 11.89 18.09 -7.91
CA LEU A 72 11.37 16.81 -8.44
C LEU A 72 10.93 16.95 -9.88
N SER A 73 10.13 17.98 -10.21
CA SER A 73 9.72 18.29 -11.58
C SER A 73 10.89 18.33 -12.56
N ILE A 74 11.97 19.03 -12.18
CA ILE A 74 13.17 19.16 -13.02
C ILE A 74 13.89 17.83 -13.14
N SER A 75 14.03 17.08 -12.04
CA SER A 75 14.67 15.76 -12.03
C SER A 75 13.91 14.76 -12.91
N ALA A 76 12.58 14.72 -12.79
CA ALA A 76 11.72 13.87 -13.61
C ALA A 76 11.79 14.26 -15.10
N ALA A 77 11.76 15.56 -15.42
CA ALA A 77 11.86 16.03 -16.80
C ALA A 77 13.21 15.66 -17.44
N ARG A 78 14.31 15.73 -16.68
CA ARG A 78 15.64 15.25 -17.14
C ARG A 78 15.65 13.74 -17.39
N ASN A 79 14.91 12.99 -16.59
CA ASN A 79 14.71 11.55 -16.74
C ASN A 79 13.59 11.17 -17.74
N GLY A 80 13.31 12.03 -18.72
CA GLY A 80 12.46 11.68 -19.87
C GLY A 80 10.95 11.74 -19.63
N TRP A 81 10.48 12.25 -18.49
CA TRP A 81 9.06 12.45 -18.23
C TRP A 81 8.53 13.74 -18.88
N LYS A 82 7.29 13.71 -19.38
CA LYS A 82 6.55 14.93 -19.71
C LYS A 82 5.88 15.44 -18.45
N VAL A 83 6.46 16.48 -17.84
CA VAL A 83 6.06 16.94 -16.51
C VAL A 83 5.09 18.12 -16.58
N THR A 84 3.98 17.95 -15.88
CA THR A 84 3.07 19.02 -15.46
C THR A 84 3.21 19.18 -13.96
N ALA A 85 3.22 20.41 -13.44
CA ALA A 85 3.26 20.64 -12.01
C ALA A 85 2.36 21.80 -11.59
N CYS A 86 1.84 21.74 -10.37
CA CYS A 86 1.05 22.82 -9.81
C CYS A 86 1.44 23.11 -8.36
N ASP A 87 1.17 24.34 -7.93
CA ASP A 87 1.33 24.75 -6.54
C ASP A 87 0.32 25.85 -6.20
N ILE A 88 -0.24 25.81 -4.99
CA ILE A 88 -1.14 26.86 -4.50
C ILE A 88 -0.38 28.16 -4.18
N ASN A 89 0.93 28.08 -3.95
CA ASN A 89 1.79 29.22 -3.74
C ASN A 89 2.30 29.76 -5.10
N PRO A 90 1.86 30.94 -5.57
CA PRO A 90 2.33 31.51 -6.83
C PRO A 90 3.85 31.76 -6.86
N LEU A 91 4.48 31.99 -5.71
CA LEU A 91 5.94 32.14 -5.65
C LEU A 91 6.67 30.81 -5.92
N ALA A 92 6.07 29.67 -5.58
CA ALA A 92 6.60 28.35 -5.91
C ALA A 92 6.48 28.08 -7.43
N VAL A 93 5.37 28.46 -8.05
CA VAL A 93 5.18 28.38 -9.52
C VAL A 93 6.23 29.22 -10.25
N VAL A 94 6.44 30.47 -9.83
CA VAL A 94 7.45 31.37 -10.42
C VAL A 94 8.87 30.86 -10.17
N ALA A 95 9.18 30.38 -8.95
CA ALA A 95 10.49 29.82 -8.63
C ALA A 95 10.77 28.57 -9.48
N THR A 96 9.81 27.67 -9.59
CA THR A 96 9.89 26.45 -10.42
C THR A 96 10.08 26.81 -11.89
N THR A 97 9.38 27.83 -12.40
CA THR A 97 9.56 28.33 -13.78
C THR A 97 11.00 28.78 -14.02
N GLY A 98 11.52 29.66 -13.18
CA GLY A 98 12.90 30.15 -13.33
C GLY A 98 13.95 29.06 -13.12
N ASN A 99 13.69 28.09 -12.25
CA ASN A 99 14.56 26.94 -12.03
C ASN A 99 14.53 25.96 -13.21
N ALA A 100 13.38 25.76 -13.86
CA ALA A 100 13.25 24.96 -15.07
C ALA A 100 14.08 25.55 -16.22
N GLU A 101 13.97 26.86 -16.43
CA GLU A 101 14.78 27.59 -17.42
C GLU A 101 16.28 27.47 -17.12
N ARG A 102 16.68 27.69 -15.86
CA ARG A 102 18.07 27.54 -15.40
C ARG A 102 18.62 26.14 -15.67
N ASN A 103 17.77 25.11 -15.53
CA ASN A 103 18.14 23.71 -15.74
C ASN A 103 17.85 23.19 -17.16
N LYS A 104 17.38 24.05 -18.06
CA LYS A 104 17.09 23.78 -19.49
C LYS A 104 16.08 22.65 -19.70
N VAL A 105 15.05 22.59 -18.87
CA VAL A 105 13.93 21.66 -19.02
C VAL A 105 12.64 22.43 -19.30
N ASN A 106 11.70 21.78 -20.00
CA ASN A 106 10.37 22.34 -20.25
C ASN A 106 9.39 21.66 -19.30
N LEU A 107 8.60 22.48 -18.59
CA LEU A 107 7.55 22.02 -17.69
C LEU A 107 6.25 22.75 -18.06
N ASN A 108 5.11 22.09 -17.85
CA ASN A 108 3.81 22.76 -17.87
C ASN A 108 3.43 23.12 -16.43
N LEU A 109 3.26 24.41 -16.13
CA LEU A 109 3.10 24.90 -14.76
C LEU A 109 1.77 25.64 -14.58
N PHE A 110 1.10 25.35 -13.47
CA PHE A 110 -0.18 25.94 -13.10
C PHE A 110 -0.16 26.44 -11.66
N GLU A 111 -0.75 27.60 -11.41
CA GLU A 111 -1.09 28.01 -10.05
C GLU A 111 -2.37 27.27 -9.64
N GLY A 112 -2.42 26.73 -8.42
CA GLY A 112 -3.59 26.02 -7.91
C GLY A 112 -3.28 24.68 -7.24
N GLY A 113 -4.28 24.16 -6.54
CA GLY A 113 -4.23 22.89 -5.82
C GLY A 113 -5.54 22.11 -5.95
N LEU A 114 -5.78 21.15 -5.07
CA LEU A 114 -6.94 20.24 -5.16
C LEU A 114 -8.31 20.87 -4.89
N GLU A 115 -8.39 22.17 -4.62
CA GLU A 115 -9.66 22.87 -4.40
C GLU A 115 -10.38 23.11 -5.74
N VAL A 116 -11.31 22.20 -6.06
CA VAL A 116 -12.09 22.26 -7.29
C VAL A 116 -13.34 23.13 -7.08
N GLU A 117 -13.16 24.45 -7.06
CA GLU A 117 -14.27 25.33 -7.46
C GLU A 117 -14.40 25.27 -8.99
N SER A 118 -15.63 25.33 -9.52
CA SER A 118 -15.87 25.38 -10.96
C SER A 118 -15.24 26.67 -11.53
N ASN A 119 -14.30 26.53 -12.46
CA ASN A 119 -13.35 27.55 -12.98
C ASN A 119 -12.03 27.73 -12.19
N SER A 120 -11.67 26.83 -11.29
CA SER A 120 -10.31 26.77 -10.72
C SER A 120 -9.27 26.39 -11.77
N ASP A 121 -8.03 26.85 -11.56
CA ASP A 121 -6.89 26.53 -12.42
C ASP A 121 -6.52 25.04 -12.38
N PHE A 122 -6.88 24.32 -11.30
CA PHE A 122 -6.76 22.86 -11.25
C PHE A 122 -7.74 22.14 -12.18
N ALA A 123 -8.97 22.66 -12.34
CA ALA A 123 -9.87 22.14 -13.36
C ALA A 123 -9.31 22.33 -14.77
N GLN A 124 -8.64 23.47 -15.04
CA GLN A 124 -7.95 23.71 -16.31
C GLN A 124 -6.73 22.78 -16.51
N LEU A 125 -5.99 22.46 -15.44
CA LEU A 125 -4.92 21.45 -15.47
C LEU A 125 -5.48 20.08 -15.87
N CYS A 126 -6.59 19.67 -15.24
CA CYS A 126 -7.28 18.42 -15.56
C CYS A 126 -7.73 18.37 -17.02
N GLU A 127 -8.22 19.48 -17.59
CA GLU A 127 -8.67 19.52 -18.98
C GLU A 127 -7.52 19.55 -20.00
N SER A 128 -6.39 20.17 -19.65
CA SER A 128 -5.32 20.46 -20.61
C SER A 128 -4.34 19.31 -20.82
N ASP A 129 -3.98 18.56 -19.78
CA ASP A 129 -2.88 17.59 -19.86
C ASP A 129 -3.15 16.21 -19.27
N ALA A 130 -4.28 16.00 -18.61
CA ALA A 130 -4.71 14.66 -18.19
C ALA A 130 -5.02 13.75 -19.41
N PRO A 131 -5.11 12.41 -19.24
CA PRO A 131 -4.74 11.65 -18.05
C PRO A 131 -3.22 11.56 -17.83
N PHE A 132 -2.79 11.46 -16.58
CA PHE A 132 -1.39 11.26 -16.19
C PHE A 132 -1.07 9.78 -15.99
N ASP A 133 0.15 9.35 -16.35
CA ASP A 133 0.65 8.00 -16.06
C ASP A 133 1.09 7.88 -14.59
N LEU A 134 1.69 8.94 -14.03
CA LEU A 134 2.11 9.02 -12.64
C LEU A 134 1.70 10.37 -12.03
N ILE A 135 1.09 10.37 -10.85
CA ILE A 135 0.89 11.58 -10.04
C ILE A 135 1.78 11.46 -8.81
N ILE A 136 2.52 12.50 -8.44
CA ILE A 136 3.36 12.51 -7.24
C ILE A 136 2.93 13.66 -6.33
N TRP A 137 2.97 13.42 -5.03
CA TRP A 137 2.75 14.46 -4.04
C TRP A 137 3.51 14.18 -2.74
N ASN A 138 4.37 15.11 -2.36
CA ASN A 138 4.83 15.23 -0.98
C ASN A 138 3.74 15.90 -0.14
N LEU A 139 2.99 15.13 0.63
CA LEU A 139 1.81 15.64 1.34
C LEU A 139 2.22 16.62 2.45
N PRO A 140 1.45 17.68 2.71
CA PRO A 140 1.55 18.41 3.97
C PRO A 140 1.18 17.46 5.13
N TYR A 141 2.08 17.29 6.11
CA TYR A 141 1.91 16.29 7.18
C TYR A 141 2.13 16.84 8.60
N LEU A 142 2.40 18.15 8.77
CA LEU A 142 2.44 18.75 10.09
C LEU A 142 1.03 18.87 10.67
N THR A 143 0.89 18.59 11.96
CA THR A 143 -0.40 18.71 12.65
C THR A 143 -0.87 20.16 12.66
N PRO A 144 -2.15 20.45 12.35
CA PRO A 144 -2.71 21.78 12.49
C PRO A 144 -2.53 22.33 13.92
N PRO A 145 -2.14 23.61 14.07
CA PRO A 145 -2.04 24.23 15.39
C PRO A 145 -3.42 24.37 16.05
N LEU A 146 -3.53 24.02 17.33
CA LEU A 146 -4.78 24.08 18.10
C LEU A 146 -4.96 25.44 18.81
N GLY A 147 -6.13 26.06 18.65
CA GLY A 147 -6.49 27.28 19.38
C GLY A 147 -5.58 28.46 19.04
N GLU A 148 -4.84 28.97 20.04
CA GLU A 148 -3.90 30.08 19.90
C GLU A 148 -2.45 29.62 19.68
N GLU A 149 -2.23 28.35 19.34
CA GLU A 149 -0.89 27.85 19.00
C GLU A 149 -0.26 28.65 17.84
N PRO A 150 1.07 28.90 17.89
CA PRO A 150 1.74 29.69 16.87
C PRO A 150 1.63 29.04 15.49
N ARG A 151 1.20 29.81 14.50
CA ARG A 151 1.24 29.44 13.08
C ARG A 151 2.61 29.72 12.47
N LEU A 152 2.96 28.99 11.41
CA LEU A 152 4.22 29.18 10.69
C LEU A 152 4.16 30.42 9.78
N GLY A 153 2.97 30.67 9.22
CA GLY A 153 2.64 31.76 8.30
C GLY A 153 1.73 31.21 7.19
N PRO A 154 0.91 32.03 6.50
CA PRO A 154 0.02 31.56 5.44
C PRO A 154 0.64 30.57 4.43
N MET A 155 1.85 30.84 3.92
CA MET A 155 2.45 29.99 2.88
C MET A 155 3.13 28.73 3.44
N GLU A 156 3.76 28.84 4.61
CA GLU A 156 4.35 27.68 5.29
C GLU A 156 3.25 26.74 5.82
N ASP A 157 2.16 27.28 6.36
CA ASP A 157 0.98 26.52 6.75
C ASP A 157 0.40 25.79 5.51
N ALA A 158 0.22 26.48 4.37
CA ALA A 158 -0.33 25.88 3.16
C ALA A 158 0.52 24.73 2.58
N GLY A 159 1.85 24.80 2.72
CA GLY A 159 2.76 23.80 2.17
C GLY A 159 3.10 22.65 3.12
N LEU A 160 3.01 22.85 4.44
CA LEU A 160 3.51 21.89 5.44
C LEU A 160 2.43 21.35 6.37
N VAL A 161 1.38 22.13 6.63
CA VAL A 161 0.36 21.80 7.62
C VAL A 161 -0.79 21.06 6.95
N ASP A 162 -1.12 19.90 7.50
CA ASP A 162 -2.28 19.12 7.08
C ASP A 162 -3.58 19.84 7.49
N ARG A 163 -4.73 19.41 6.99
CA ARG A 163 -5.99 20.13 7.19
C ARG A 163 -6.75 19.70 8.45
N ASP A 164 -7.45 20.61 9.12
CA ASP A 164 -8.40 20.27 10.19
C ASP A 164 -9.49 19.30 9.69
N GLY A 165 -9.78 18.26 10.48
CA GLY A 165 -10.76 17.24 10.12
C GLY A 165 -10.21 16.22 9.11
N VAL A 166 -10.50 16.43 7.82
CA VAL A 166 -10.14 15.51 6.72
C VAL A 166 -8.80 15.93 6.11
N GLY A 167 -7.81 15.04 6.14
CA GLY A 167 -6.45 15.34 5.67
C GLY A 167 -6.31 15.37 4.14
N TRP A 168 -5.21 15.95 3.64
CA TRP A 168 -4.97 16.14 2.21
C TRP A 168 -4.94 14.85 1.39
N GLY A 169 -4.42 13.76 1.94
CA GLY A 169 -4.41 12.46 1.27
C GLY A 169 -5.81 11.88 1.05
N GLU A 170 -6.78 12.20 1.92
CA GLU A 170 -8.20 11.81 1.77
C GLU A 170 -8.93 12.74 0.79
N ILE A 171 -8.56 14.03 0.77
CA ILE A 171 -9.07 14.99 -0.22
C ILE A 171 -8.66 14.57 -1.63
N LEU A 172 -7.40 14.22 -1.86
CA LEU A 172 -6.94 13.68 -3.15
C LEU A 172 -7.74 12.44 -3.54
N LEU A 173 -7.94 11.52 -2.59
CA LEU A 173 -8.72 10.31 -2.82
C LEU A 173 -10.17 10.63 -3.25
N SER A 174 -10.79 11.64 -2.65
CA SER A 174 -12.11 12.12 -3.05
C SER A 174 -12.10 12.71 -4.47
N VAL A 175 -11.13 13.59 -4.76
CA VAL A 175 -10.98 14.25 -6.07
C VAL A 175 -10.74 13.22 -7.18
N ILE A 176 -9.84 12.25 -6.96
CA ILE A 176 -9.50 11.25 -7.99
C ILE A 176 -10.66 10.29 -8.26
N ASN A 177 -11.47 9.96 -7.24
CA ASN A 177 -12.67 9.14 -7.42
C ASN A 177 -13.79 9.91 -8.15
N GLN A 178 -13.86 11.24 -7.99
CA GLN A 178 -14.80 12.11 -8.71
C GLN A 178 -14.32 12.47 -10.12
N THR A 179 -13.00 12.44 -10.35
CA THR A 179 -12.34 12.80 -11.61
C THR A 179 -11.51 11.61 -12.13
N PRO A 180 -12.14 10.49 -12.53
CA PRO A 180 -11.41 9.29 -12.94
C PRO A 180 -10.56 9.48 -14.20
N THR A 181 -10.78 10.55 -14.96
CA THR A 181 -9.97 10.92 -16.14
C THR A 181 -8.64 11.58 -15.79
N LEU A 182 -8.38 11.90 -14.53
CA LEU A 182 -7.12 12.52 -14.10
C LEU A 182 -5.96 11.52 -14.14
N LEU A 183 -6.18 10.29 -13.73
CA LEU A 183 -5.19 9.20 -13.78
C LEU A 183 -5.54 8.24 -14.92
N LYS A 184 -4.53 7.84 -15.69
CA LYS A 184 -4.69 6.87 -16.77
C LYS A 184 -5.01 5.48 -16.23
N SER A 185 -5.69 4.66 -17.03
CA SER A 185 -5.73 3.20 -16.79
C SER A 185 -4.31 2.65 -16.68
N GLY A 186 -4.05 1.81 -15.67
CA GLY A 186 -2.70 1.34 -15.32
C GLY A 186 -1.74 2.43 -14.78
N GLY A 187 -2.24 3.63 -14.50
CA GLY A 187 -1.48 4.70 -13.84
C GLY A 187 -1.39 4.48 -12.34
N ALA A 188 -0.46 5.18 -11.69
CA ALA A 188 -0.28 5.13 -10.24
C ALA A 188 -0.06 6.51 -9.64
N MET A 189 -0.14 6.60 -8.31
CA MET A 189 0.13 7.80 -7.54
C MET A 189 1.17 7.53 -6.46
N TYR A 190 2.18 8.39 -6.32
CA TYR A 190 3.19 8.32 -5.26
C TYR A 190 2.92 9.39 -4.22
N LEU A 191 2.59 8.96 -3.00
CA LEU A 191 2.27 9.84 -1.90
C LEU A 191 3.31 9.66 -0.80
N LEU A 192 3.96 10.76 -0.43
CA LEU A 192 4.90 10.79 0.69
C LEU A 192 4.21 11.36 1.92
N HIS A 193 4.38 10.70 3.05
CA HIS A 193 3.92 11.13 4.37
C HIS A 193 4.93 10.72 5.45
N THR A 194 4.70 11.16 6.69
CA THR A 194 5.44 10.70 7.86
C THR A 194 4.68 9.62 8.63
N ASN A 195 5.34 8.95 9.56
CA ASN A 195 4.75 7.96 10.47
C ASN A 195 3.83 8.55 11.56
N ASN A 196 3.22 9.73 11.33
CA ASN A 196 2.17 10.27 12.20
C ASN A 196 0.88 9.42 12.10
N THR A 197 -0.10 9.67 12.98
CA THR A 197 -1.35 8.90 13.04
C THR A 197 -2.10 8.87 11.71
N ARG A 198 -2.18 10.01 11.01
CA ARG A 198 -2.90 10.11 9.72
C ARG A 198 -2.17 9.38 8.60
N GLY A 199 -0.86 9.59 8.49
CA GLY A 199 -0.01 8.91 7.51
C GLY A 199 -0.09 7.40 7.65
N ASN A 200 0.00 6.87 8.88
CA ASN A 200 -0.10 5.42 9.12
C ASN A 200 -1.48 4.83 8.77
N LEU A 201 -2.55 5.64 8.79
CA LEU A 201 -3.91 5.21 8.42
C LEU A 201 -4.21 5.39 6.93
N LEU A 202 -3.43 6.19 6.21
CA LEU A 202 -3.78 6.64 4.88
C LEU A 202 -3.94 5.47 3.90
N GLN A 203 -3.04 4.48 3.92
CA GLN A 203 -3.17 3.31 3.06
C GLN A 203 -4.41 2.46 3.36
N SER A 204 -4.88 2.41 4.61
CA SER A 204 -6.12 1.72 5.00
C SER A 204 -7.34 2.44 4.43
N ILE A 205 -7.39 3.76 4.54
CA ILE A 205 -8.47 4.59 3.99
C ILE A 205 -8.53 4.47 2.46
N TRP A 206 -7.37 4.44 1.81
CA TRP A 206 -7.27 4.23 0.37
C TRP A 206 -7.79 2.85 -0.06
N ARG A 207 -7.47 1.79 0.70
CA ARG A 207 -8.00 0.44 0.44
C ARG A 207 -9.51 0.38 0.59
N GLN A 208 -10.08 1.01 1.62
CA GLN A 208 -11.54 1.14 1.79
C GLN A 208 -12.22 1.79 0.58
N SER A 209 -11.52 2.68 -0.12
CA SER A 209 -12.01 3.36 -1.32
C SER A 209 -11.70 2.61 -2.63
N GLY A 210 -11.28 1.34 -2.56
CA GLY A 210 -11.06 0.50 -3.74
C GLY A 210 -9.73 0.75 -4.45
N TRP A 211 -8.69 1.17 -3.73
CA TRP A 211 -7.33 1.36 -4.25
C TRP A 211 -6.35 0.38 -3.65
N ALA A 212 -5.52 -0.25 -4.47
CA ALA A 212 -4.34 -0.97 -4.00
C ALA A 212 -3.29 0.03 -3.54
N THR A 213 -2.52 -0.33 -2.51
CA THR A 213 -1.46 0.51 -1.95
C THR A 213 -0.24 -0.31 -1.53
N ARG A 214 0.96 0.20 -1.85
CA ARG A 214 2.23 -0.48 -1.54
C ARG A 214 3.32 0.54 -1.19
N ILE A 215 4.04 0.30 -0.09
CA ILE A 215 5.24 1.08 0.24
C ILE A 215 6.31 0.84 -0.83
N ILE A 216 6.86 1.93 -1.39
CA ILE A 216 7.89 1.90 -2.44
C ILE A 216 9.22 2.55 -2.00
N GLY A 217 9.19 3.31 -0.90
CA GLY A 217 10.38 3.86 -0.26
C GLY A 217 10.09 4.28 1.18
N GLU A 218 11.11 4.17 2.02
CA GLU A 218 11.09 4.67 3.39
C GLU A 218 12.48 5.21 3.73
N ASP A 219 12.53 6.21 4.59
CA ASP A 219 13.76 6.73 5.18
C ASP A 219 13.54 7.07 6.65
N ASP A 220 14.47 6.65 7.51
CA ASP A 220 14.41 6.87 8.96
C ASP A 220 15.29 8.07 9.32
N LEU A 221 14.70 9.15 9.84
CA LEU A 221 15.42 10.40 10.13
C LEU A 221 16.23 10.37 11.44
N GLY A 222 16.14 9.26 12.20
CA GLY A 222 16.97 8.99 13.37
C GLY A 222 16.44 9.55 14.70
N ASP A 223 15.41 10.39 14.68
CA ASP A 223 14.71 10.94 15.86
C ASP A 223 13.36 10.25 16.16
N GLY A 224 13.08 9.16 15.44
CA GLY A 224 11.82 8.43 15.50
C GLY A 224 10.82 8.86 14.43
N GLU A 225 11.12 9.93 13.68
CA GLU A 225 10.40 10.27 12.47
C GLU A 225 10.86 9.37 11.31
N ARG A 226 9.87 8.85 10.58
CA ARG A 226 10.09 8.05 9.38
C ARG A 226 9.29 8.66 8.24
N LEU A 227 9.98 8.89 7.13
CA LEU A 227 9.38 9.24 5.86
C LEU A 227 8.96 7.96 5.13
N THR A 228 7.77 7.97 4.56
CA THR A 228 7.20 6.83 3.86
C THR A 228 6.59 7.32 2.56
N CYS A 229 7.03 6.73 1.45
CA CYS A 229 6.42 6.91 0.14
C CYS A 229 5.70 5.61 -0.25
N PHE A 230 4.39 5.72 -0.51
CA PHE A 230 3.61 4.61 -1.03
C PHE A 230 3.05 4.91 -2.42
N SER A 231 2.97 3.86 -3.24
CA SER A 231 2.25 3.87 -4.50
C SER A 231 0.79 3.47 -4.28
N ALA A 232 -0.14 4.12 -4.97
CA ALA A 232 -1.55 3.74 -5.03
C ALA A 232 -2.03 3.62 -6.49
N TRP A 233 -2.80 2.57 -6.79
CA TRP A 233 -3.31 2.30 -8.14
C TRP A 233 -4.63 1.53 -8.09
N LYS A 234 -5.33 1.45 -9.23
CA LYS A 234 -6.54 0.62 -9.35
C LYS A 234 -6.15 -0.85 -9.49
N PRO A 235 -6.59 -1.75 -8.60
CA PRO A 235 -6.25 -3.17 -8.63
C PRO A 235 -6.47 -3.79 -10.01
N PHE A 236 -5.45 -4.42 -10.58
CA PHE A 236 -5.52 -5.17 -11.84
C PHE A 236 -6.18 -4.39 -12.98
N ASP A 237 -5.82 -3.10 -13.13
CA ASP A 237 -6.39 -2.18 -14.11
C ASP A 237 -7.92 -2.02 -14.02
N GLY A 238 -8.47 -2.16 -12.81
CA GLY A 238 -9.90 -2.02 -12.55
C GLY A 238 -10.75 -3.20 -13.02
N LYS A 239 -10.15 -4.37 -13.26
CA LYS A 239 -10.90 -5.60 -13.59
C LYS A 239 -12.00 -5.88 -12.55
N PRO A 240 -13.24 -6.18 -12.98
CA PRO A 240 -14.33 -6.46 -12.07
C PRO A 240 -14.16 -7.84 -11.42
N ILE A 241 -14.80 -8.02 -10.26
CA ILE A 241 -14.94 -9.32 -9.61
C ILE A 241 -16.09 -10.07 -10.28
N GLU A 242 -15.82 -11.29 -10.76
CA GLU A 242 -16.83 -12.18 -11.36
C GLU A 242 -17.53 -13.01 -10.27
N TRP A 243 -18.85 -12.88 -10.17
CA TRP A 243 -19.65 -13.52 -9.12
C TRP A 243 -20.41 -14.74 -9.65
N HIS A 244 -20.37 -15.82 -8.89
CA HIS A 244 -21.10 -17.06 -9.15
C HIS A 244 -21.96 -17.45 -7.96
N GLN A 245 -23.19 -17.91 -8.22
CA GLN A 245 -24.06 -18.42 -7.15
C GLN A 245 -23.52 -19.72 -6.56
N GLU A 246 -23.00 -20.62 -7.39
CA GLU A 246 -22.44 -21.89 -6.96
C GLU A 246 -21.33 -22.32 -7.93
N LEU A 247 -20.21 -22.79 -7.38
CA LEU A 247 -19.14 -23.48 -8.11
C LEU A 247 -18.76 -24.75 -7.33
N ASN A 248 -18.05 -25.69 -7.95
CA ASN A 248 -17.40 -26.77 -7.20
C ASN A 248 -16.26 -26.21 -6.35
N SER A 249 -15.30 -25.54 -7.00
CA SER A 249 -14.21 -24.81 -6.38
C SER A 249 -13.81 -23.63 -7.27
N THR A 250 -13.70 -22.45 -6.67
CA THR A 250 -13.17 -21.25 -7.32
C THR A 250 -11.77 -21.48 -7.90
N ASN A 251 -10.90 -22.20 -7.17
CA ASN A 251 -9.58 -22.57 -7.70
C ASN A 251 -9.67 -23.49 -8.93
N ILE A 252 -10.51 -24.53 -8.90
CA ILE A 252 -10.66 -25.46 -10.04
C ILE A 252 -11.15 -24.70 -11.27
N PHE A 253 -12.13 -23.84 -11.08
CA PHE A 253 -12.68 -22.99 -12.13
C PHE A 253 -11.58 -22.13 -12.77
N MET A 254 -10.80 -21.40 -11.97
CA MET A 254 -9.68 -20.56 -12.43
C MET A 254 -8.52 -21.34 -13.08
N LEU A 255 -8.30 -22.60 -12.69
CA LEU A 255 -7.26 -23.48 -13.25
C LEU A 255 -7.65 -24.09 -14.60
N ASN A 256 -8.95 -24.30 -14.83
CA ASN A 256 -9.46 -24.98 -16.02
C ASN A 256 -9.89 -24.02 -17.13
N GLU A 257 -10.35 -22.83 -16.77
CA GLU A 257 -10.75 -21.83 -17.73
C GLU A 257 -9.59 -20.96 -18.23
N ARG A 258 -9.76 -20.36 -19.41
CA ARG A 258 -8.81 -19.38 -19.94
C ARG A 258 -9.05 -18.06 -19.23
N ARG A 259 -8.18 -17.76 -18.27
CA ARG A 259 -8.20 -16.55 -17.45
C ARG A 259 -6.92 -15.75 -17.63
N GLU A 260 -7.05 -14.45 -17.51
CA GLU A 260 -5.95 -13.50 -17.57
C GLU A 260 -5.45 -13.17 -16.17
N ILE A 261 -4.21 -12.68 -16.07
CA ILE A 261 -3.65 -12.21 -14.80
C ILE A 261 -4.56 -11.10 -14.24
N GLY A 262 -4.80 -11.17 -12.94
CA GLY A 262 -5.68 -10.26 -12.21
C GLY A 262 -7.16 -10.60 -12.25
N ASP A 263 -7.59 -11.59 -13.04
CA ASP A 263 -8.98 -12.06 -13.00
C ASP A 263 -9.30 -12.58 -11.58
N CYS A 264 -10.46 -12.18 -11.06
CA CYS A 264 -10.94 -12.54 -9.74
C CYS A 264 -12.35 -13.16 -9.85
N VAL A 265 -12.54 -14.32 -9.26
CA VAL A 265 -13.85 -14.98 -9.16
C VAL A 265 -14.23 -15.16 -7.70
N VAL A 266 -15.51 -14.98 -7.38
CA VAL A 266 -16.10 -15.24 -6.07
C VAL A 266 -17.30 -16.15 -6.24
N ALA A 267 -17.39 -17.19 -5.40
CA ALA A 267 -18.55 -18.07 -5.34
C ALA A 267 -19.28 -17.88 -4.01
N ILE A 268 -20.61 -17.66 -4.07
CA ILE A 268 -21.45 -17.59 -2.87
C ILE A 268 -21.46 -18.95 -2.15
N LYS A 269 -21.39 -20.04 -2.91
CA LYS A 269 -21.32 -21.41 -2.39
C LYS A 269 -20.31 -22.26 -3.16
N GLN A 270 -19.58 -23.09 -2.44
CA GLN A 270 -18.73 -24.14 -3.00
C GLN A 270 -19.25 -25.53 -2.60
N THR A 271 -19.28 -26.46 -3.56
CA THR A 271 -19.71 -27.85 -3.30
C THR A 271 -18.56 -28.83 -3.08
N ASP A 272 -17.34 -28.47 -3.48
CA ASP A 272 -16.11 -29.27 -3.32
C ASP A 272 -14.94 -28.32 -3.05
N GLY A 273 -15.08 -27.49 -2.01
CA GLY A 273 -14.07 -26.52 -1.65
C GLY A 273 -12.79 -27.17 -1.16
N ARG A 274 -11.64 -26.61 -1.54
CA ARG A 274 -10.33 -27.24 -1.33
C ARG A 274 -9.49 -26.45 -0.33
N GLY A 275 -8.90 -27.17 0.60
CA GLY A 275 -7.84 -26.73 1.48
C GLY A 275 -6.53 -27.48 1.20
N GLN A 276 -5.50 -27.16 1.98
CA GLN A 276 -4.24 -27.90 1.90
C GLN A 276 -4.36 -29.36 2.34
N ARG A 277 -3.44 -30.21 1.88
CA ARG A 277 -3.36 -31.64 2.23
C ARG A 277 -4.64 -32.43 1.96
N ASN A 278 -5.31 -32.12 0.84
CA ASN A 278 -6.60 -32.74 0.46
C ASN A 278 -7.71 -32.56 1.51
N ARG A 279 -7.60 -31.56 2.41
CA ARG A 279 -8.68 -31.20 3.30
C ARG A 279 -9.74 -30.42 2.53
N GLU A 280 -10.98 -30.53 2.97
CA GLU A 280 -12.08 -29.75 2.43
C GLU A 280 -12.14 -28.35 3.06
N TRP A 281 -12.46 -27.34 2.26
CA TRP A 281 -12.85 -26.02 2.74
C TRP A 281 -14.37 -25.87 2.61
N ILE A 282 -15.05 -25.74 3.75
CA ILE A 282 -16.51 -25.59 3.79
C ILE A 282 -16.85 -24.10 3.77
N THR A 283 -17.43 -23.63 2.66
CA THR A 283 -17.97 -22.27 2.55
C THR A 283 -19.40 -22.23 3.08
N ARG A 284 -19.65 -21.52 4.18
CA ARG A 284 -21.00 -21.36 4.73
C ARG A 284 -21.72 -20.16 4.09
N ASP A 285 -23.02 -20.09 4.32
CA ASP A 285 -23.83 -18.96 3.87
C ASP A 285 -23.31 -17.63 4.44
N GLY A 286 -22.91 -16.73 3.54
CA GLY A 286 -22.36 -15.42 3.86
C GLY A 286 -20.87 -15.38 4.21
N ASP A 287 -20.14 -16.50 4.10
CA ASP A 287 -18.67 -16.55 4.10
C ASP A 287 -18.10 -16.13 2.74
N PHE A 288 -16.83 -15.77 2.70
CA PHE A 288 -16.14 -15.42 1.46
C PHE A 288 -15.38 -16.62 0.92
N ALA A 289 -15.50 -16.86 -0.39
CA ALA A 289 -14.66 -17.81 -1.10
C ALA A 289 -14.35 -17.27 -2.50
N GLY A 290 -13.08 -16.93 -2.73
CA GLY A 290 -12.65 -16.31 -3.97
C GLY A 290 -11.26 -16.76 -4.41
N SER A 291 -10.98 -16.58 -5.70
CA SER A 291 -9.71 -16.97 -6.32
C SER A 291 -9.23 -15.94 -7.33
N TRP A 292 -7.92 -15.74 -7.35
CA TRP A 292 -7.23 -14.81 -8.24
C TRP A 292 -6.27 -15.55 -9.17
N ARG A 293 -6.23 -15.09 -10.42
CA ARG A 293 -5.18 -15.47 -11.36
C ARG A 293 -3.95 -14.61 -11.10
N LEU A 294 -2.88 -15.22 -10.60
CA LEU A 294 -1.64 -14.52 -10.31
C LEU A 294 -0.65 -14.61 -11.47
N ASP A 295 0.29 -13.67 -11.50
CA ASP A 295 1.38 -13.68 -12.47
C ASP A 295 2.32 -14.87 -12.20
N PRO A 296 2.59 -15.73 -13.20
CA PRO A 296 3.54 -16.84 -13.07
C PRO A 296 4.97 -16.42 -12.67
N GLU A 297 5.40 -15.19 -12.95
CA GLU A 297 6.71 -14.68 -12.51
C GLU A 297 6.81 -14.62 -10.98
N LEU A 298 5.68 -14.59 -10.27
CA LEU A 298 5.67 -14.76 -8.81
C LEU A 298 6.07 -16.17 -8.38
N TYR A 299 6.00 -17.19 -9.25
CA TYR A 299 6.35 -18.57 -8.90
C TYR A 299 7.84 -18.77 -8.60
N ASP A 300 8.70 -17.93 -9.18
CA ASP A 300 10.12 -17.90 -8.82
C ASP A 300 10.30 -17.48 -7.35
N LYS A 301 9.29 -16.84 -6.76
CA LYS A 301 9.17 -16.68 -5.30
C LYS A 301 8.58 -17.95 -4.69
N GLN A 302 9.22 -18.42 -3.64
CA GLN A 302 8.88 -19.72 -3.07
C GLN A 302 7.45 -19.76 -2.54
N ILE A 303 6.76 -20.88 -2.82
CA ILE A 303 5.34 -21.09 -2.52
C ILE A 303 4.98 -20.74 -1.07
N GLY A 304 5.90 -21.02 -0.12
CA GLY A 304 5.72 -20.70 1.30
C GLY A 304 5.51 -19.21 1.56
N VAL A 305 6.33 -18.35 0.95
CA VAL A 305 6.18 -16.89 1.06
C VAL A 305 4.84 -16.44 0.51
N ILE A 306 4.42 -16.95 -0.65
CA ILE A 306 3.15 -16.56 -1.27
C ILE A 306 1.96 -16.91 -0.37
N GLN A 307 1.99 -18.08 0.27
CA GLN A 307 0.94 -18.49 1.21
C GLN A 307 0.88 -17.60 2.45
N LEU A 308 2.03 -17.23 3.00
CA LEU A 308 2.11 -16.33 4.15
C LEU A 308 1.70 -14.89 3.78
N SER A 309 2.10 -14.41 2.61
CA SER A 309 1.65 -13.12 2.07
C SER A 309 0.14 -13.11 1.78
N ALA A 310 -0.44 -14.24 1.38
CA ALA A 310 -1.89 -14.34 1.20
C ALA A 310 -2.62 -14.20 2.54
N ALA A 311 -2.11 -14.84 3.61
CA ALA A 311 -2.61 -14.63 4.96
C ALA A 311 -2.47 -13.17 5.42
N LEU A 312 -1.35 -12.51 5.08
CA LEU A 312 -1.16 -11.08 5.35
C LEU A 312 -2.20 -10.20 4.64
N SER A 313 -2.62 -10.55 3.40
CA SER A 313 -3.64 -9.79 2.66
C SER A 313 -5.00 -9.77 3.38
N VAL A 314 -5.37 -10.87 4.04
CA VAL A 314 -6.60 -10.97 4.84
C VAL A 314 -6.49 -10.14 6.12
N ILE A 315 -5.33 -10.17 6.78
CA ILE A 315 -5.07 -9.34 7.97
C ILE A 315 -5.11 -7.86 7.62
N ASP A 316 -4.54 -7.48 6.48
CA ASP A 316 -4.62 -6.13 5.97
C ASP A 316 -6.05 -5.68 5.65
N ALA A 317 -6.88 -6.58 5.09
CA ALA A 317 -8.30 -6.30 4.91
C ALA A 317 -8.97 -6.06 6.28
N TYR A 318 -8.67 -6.87 7.30
CA TYR A 318 -9.12 -6.64 8.68
C TYR A 318 -8.64 -5.29 9.24
N CYS A 319 -7.37 -4.91 9.04
CA CYS A 319 -6.85 -3.60 9.44
C CYS A 319 -7.62 -2.46 8.78
N ALA A 320 -7.89 -2.57 7.47
CA ALA A 320 -8.67 -1.57 6.75
C ALA A 320 -10.09 -1.46 7.34
N ILE A 321 -10.80 -2.57 7.55
CA ILE A 321 -12.18 -2.57 8.10
C ILE A 321 -12.24 -1.92 9.49
N THR A 322 -11.21 -2.14 10.30
CA THR A 322 -11.13 -1.66 11.68
C THR A 322 -10.45 -0.30 11.82
N ASN A 323 -10.16 0.38 10.69
CA ASN A 323 -9.47 1.66 10.63
C ASN A 323 -8.15 1.67 11.42
N ARG A 324 -7.32 0.65 11.17
CA ARG A 324 -5.99 0.48 11.76
C ARG A 324 -4.90 0.59 10.69
N PRO A 325 -3.67 0.97 11.05
CA PRO A 325 -2.54 0.87 10.14
C PRO A 325 -2.37 -0.56 9.62
N LEU A 326 -2.04 -0.69 8.33
CA LEU A 326 -1.91 -2.01 7.69
C LEU A 326 -0.68 -2.75 8.24
N ALA A 327 -0.82 -4.06 8.40
CA ALA A 327 0.27 -4.92 8.83
C ALA A 327 1.38 -4.99 7.77
N SER A 328 1.01 -4.95 6.47
CA SER A 328 1.99 -4.96 5.38
C SER A 328 2.78 -3.67 5.24
N SER A 329 2.29 -2.54 5.76
CA SER A 329 2.98 -1.24 5.67
C SER A 329 4.23 -1.20 6.54
N HIS A 330 4.16 -1.71 7.76
CA HIS A 330 5.32 -1.78 8.66
C HIS A 330 5.08 -2.79 9.79
N TRP A 331 6.12 -3.55 10.16
CA TRP A 331 6.01 -4.62 11.17
C TRP A 331 5.58 -4.14 12.56
N ILE A 332 5.86 -2.89 12.91
CA ILE A 332 5.43 -2.29 14.19
C ILE A 332 3.89 -2.25 14.32
N ASN A 333 3.18 -2.15 13.19
CA ASN A 333 1.72 -2.15 13.16
C ASN A 333 1.15 -3.51 13.59
N CYS A 334 1.95 -4.59 13.46
CA CYS A 334 1.56 -5.93 13.84
C CYS A 334 1.52 -6.16 15.35
N ALA A 335 2.18 -5.33 16.17
CA ALA A 335 2.21 -5.52 17.62
C ALA A 335 0.80 -5.39 18.24
N THR A 336 0.04 -4.36 17.86
CA THR A 336 -1.32 -4.12 18.36
C THR A 336 -2.33 -5.17 17.90
N LEU A 337 -2.05 -5.87 16.79
CA LEU A 337 -2.87 -6.99 16.33
C LEU A 337 -2.74 -8.22 17.24
N GLY A 338 -1.58 -8.40 17.87
CA GLY A 338 -1.37 -9.47 18.84
C GLY A 338 -2.24 -9.32 20.09
N GLU A 339 -2.50 -8.08 20.52
CA GLU A 339 -3.43 -7.76 21.62
C GLU A 339 -4.88 -8.14 21.27
N GLN A 340 -5.25 -8.06 19.98
CA GLN A 340 -6.55 -8.51 19.47
C GLN A 340 -6.58 -10.03 19.17
N GLY A 341 -5.50 -10.74 19.45
CA GLY A 341 -5.37 -12.17 19.18
C GLY A 341 -5.21 -12.53 17.70
N ILE A 342 -5.01 -11.54 16.82
CA ILE A 342 -4.85 -11.75 15.37
C ILE A 342 -3.41 -12.18 15.06
N SER A 343 -3.29 -13.28 14.33
CA SER A 343 -2.01 -13.91 14.02
C SER A 343 -2.02 -14.70 12.72
N ILE A 344 -0.82 -14.99 12.21
CA ILE A 344 -0.61 -15.97 11.14
C ILE A 344 -0.20 -17.28 11.78
N ARG A 345 -0.87 -18.38 11.44
CA ARG A 345 -0.39 -19.73 11.74
C ARG A 345 0.13 -20.36 10.46
N TRP A 346 1.42 -20.71 10.50
CA TRP A 346 2.09 -21.34 9.37
C TRP A 346 1.40 -22.67 9.01
N PRO A 347 1.25 -22.98 7.71
CA PRO A 347 1.84 -22.26 6.56
C PRO A 347 1.00 -21.14 5.93
N ASN A 348 -0.30 -21.04 6.24
CA ASN A 348 -1.23 -20.33 5.35
C ASN A 348 -2.52 -19.82 6.02
N ASP A 349 -2.62 -19.91 7.35
CA ASP A 349 -3.86 -19.63 8.05
C ASP A 349 -3.82 -18.30 8.80
N VAL A 350 -4.97 -17.61 8.84
CA VAL A 350 -5.19 -16.45 9.71
C VAL A 350 -6.04 -16.87 10.89
N TRP A 351 -5.67 -16.45 12.08
CA TRP A 351 -6.32 -16.86 13.33
C TRP A 351 -6.59 -15.67 14.24
N ALA A 352 -7.74 -15.71 14.91
CA ALA A 352 -8.02 -14.98 16.14
C ALA A 352 -7.78 -15.89 17.36
N GLU A 353 -8.04 -15.36 18.56
CA GLU A 353 -7.98 -16.14 19.80
C GLU A 353 -9.05 -17.24 19.83
N GLU A 354 -10.23 -16.93 19.30
CA GLU A 354 -11.41 -17.80 19.29
C GLU A 354 -11.33 -18.91 18.23
N GLY A 355 -10.53 -18.72 17.18
CA GLY A 355 -10.39 -19.71 16.13
C GLY A 355 -9.85 -19.20 14.80
N LYS A 356 -9.89 -20.08 13.80
CA LYS A 356 -9.40 -19.80 12.46
C LYS A 356 -10.35 -18.85 11.72
N ILE A 357 -9.79 -17.78 11.17
CA ILE A 357 -10.47 -16.78 10.34
C ILE A 357 -10.45 -17.19 8.87
N ALA A 358 -9.26 -17.51 8.34
CA ALA A 358 -9.08 -17.74 6.92
C ALA A 358 -8.07 -18.85 6.63
N GLY A 359 -8.20 -19.46 5.46
CA GLY A 359 -7.21 -20.35 4.88
C GLY A 359 -6.88 -19.94 3.45
N CYS A 360 -5.58 -19.92 3.13
CA CYS A 360 -5.09 -19.56 1.80
C CYS A 360 -4.55 -20.79 1.07
N LEU A 361 -4.88 -20.96 -0.21
CA LEU A 361 -4.45 -22.09 -1.02
C LEU A 361 -3.95 -21.61 -2.37
N ILE A 362 -2.64 -21.71 -2.59
CA ILE A 362 -2.03 -21.53 -3.91
C ILE A 362 -1.91 -22.88 -4.62
N GLU A 363 -2.28 -22.89 -5.89
CA GLU A 363 -2.16 -24.04 -6.77
C GLU A 363 -1.56 -23.63 -8.10
N GLY A 364 -0.67 -24.48 -8.61
CA GLY A 364 -0.01 -24.31 -9.90
C GLY A 364 -0.44 -25.38 -10.90
N ARG A 365 -0.53 -25.01 -12.17
CA ARG A 365 -0.66 -25.97 -13.27
C ARG A 365 0.31 -25.61 -14.39
N GLN A 366 1.10 -26.58 -14.83
CA GLN A 366 1.98 -26.44 -15.98
C GLN A 366 1.42 -27.25 -17.15
N VAL A 367 1.22 -26.58 -18.30
CA VAL A 367 0.82 -27.23 -19.56
C VAL A 367 1.78 -26.77 -20.65
N GLY A 368 2.72 -27.65 -21.01
CA GLY A 368 3.86 -27.26 -21.85
C GLY A 368 4.72 -26.21 -21.15
N GLU A 369 5.02 -25.11 -21.85
CA GLU A 369 5.78 -23.97 -21.30
C GLU A 369 4.90 -22.98 -20.52
N LYS A 370 3.57 -23.09 -20.61
CA LYS A 370 2.66 -22.18 -19.92
C LYS A 370 2.45 -22.63 -18.48
N GLN A 371 2.85 -21.76 -17.55
CA GLN A 371 2.57 -21.90 -16.14
C GLN A 371 1.34 -21.08 -15.75
N THR A 372 0.54 -21.64 -14.86
CA THR A 372 -0.65 -21.04 -14.27
C THR A 372 -0.47 -21.05 -12.77
N ILE A 373 -0.73 -19.92 -12.10
CA ILE A 373 -0.87 -19.84 -10.65
C ILE A 373 -2.26 -19.33 -10.31
N VAL A 374 -2.91 -19.99 -9.37
CA VAL A 374 -4.17 -19.55 -8.78
C VAL A 374 -4.02 -19.48 -7.28
N LEU A 375 -4.38 -18.33 -6.70
CA LEU A 375 -4.49 -18.15 -5.26
C LEU A 375 -5.97 -18.16 -4.88
N GLY A 376 -6.37 -19.12 -4.05
CA GLY A 376 -7.69 -19.18 -3.43
C GLY A 376 -7.64 -18.75 -1.98
N ILE A 377 -8.63 -17.99 -1.54
CA ILE A 377 -8.80 -17.61 -0.14
C ILE A 377 -10.24 -17.88 0.27
N GLY A 378 -10.38 -18.65 1.34
CA GLY A 378 -11.63 -18.80 2.07
C GLY A 378 -11.55 -18.03 3.38
N VAL A 379 -12.58 -17.24 3.68
CA VAL A 379 -12.67 -16.44 4.91
C VAL A 379 -14.01 -16.67 5.58
N ASN A 380 -13.99 -17.04 6.85
CA ASN A 380 -15.17 -17.04 7.69
C ASN A 380 -15.55 -15.58 7.97
N LEU A 381 -16.70 -15.13 7.47
CA LEU A 381 -17.21 -13.79 7.78
C LEU A 381 -18.17 -13.81 8.96
N LYS A 382 -18.86 -14.94 9.22
CA LYS A 382 -19.74 -15.11 10.38
C LYS A 382 -19.34 -16.37 11.14
N SER A 383 -19.33 -16.32 12.47
CA SER A 383 -19.31 -17.55 13.27
C SER A 383 -20.68 -18.23 13.23
N LYS A 384 -20.71 -19.55 12.98
CA LYS A 384 -21.87 -20.40 13.29
C LYS A 384 -21.42 -21.76 13.87
N ASP A 385 -22.10 -22.10 14.96
CA ASP A 385 -22.10 -23.33 15.77
C ASP A 385 -20.76 -23.83 16.35
N LYS A 386 -20.85 -24.42 17.56
CA LYS A 386 -19.77 -25.19 18.18
C LYS A 386 -19.41 -26.36 17.27
N GLN A 387 -18.22 -26.32 16.69
CA GLN A 387 -17.63 -27.45 15.95
C GLN A 387 -16.47 -28.05 16.74
N GLU A 388 -16.01 -29.24 16.33
CA GLU A 388 -14.78 -29.86 16.88
C GLU A 388 -13.55 -28.99 16.65
N PHE A 389 -13.57 -28.12 15.63
CA PHE A 389 -12.48 -27.20 15.29
C PHE A 389 -12.85 -25.73 15.60
N PRO A 390 -11.95 -24.96 16.25
CA PRO A 390 -12.21 -23.56 16.58
C PRO A 390 -12.19 -22.68 15.31
N LEU A 391 -13.29 -21.96 15.08
CA LEU A 391 -13.49 -21.05 13.97
C LEU A 391 -13.91 -19.67 14.49
N CYS A 392 -13.48 -18.63 13.81
CA CYS A 392 -13.82 -17.24 14.13
C CYS A 392 -14.22 -16.52 12.85
N GLY A 393 -15.39 -15.89 12.84
CA GLY A 393 -15.81 -15.01 11.76
C GLY A 393 -15.24 -13.61 11.95
N ILE A 394 -14.83 -12.95 10.86
CA ILE A 394 -14.34 -11.57 10.93
C ILE A 394 -15.39 -10.64 11.56
N ARG A 395 -16.69 -10.81 11.28
CA ARG A 395 -17.76 -9.98 11.83
C ARG A 395 -17.91 -10.11 13.36
N ASP A 396 -17.31 -11.11 13.97
CA ASP A 396 -17.37 -11.32 15.43
C ASP A 396 -16.28 -10.52 16.18
N ILE A 397 -15.28 -10.00 15.47
CA ILE A 397 -14.10 -9.31 16.02
C ILE A 397 -13.90 -7.91 15.45
N ILE A 398 -14.96 -7.36 14.83
CA ILE A 398 -15.03 -5.98 14.35
C ILE A 398 -16.30 -5.32 14.87
N ASP A 399 -16.24 -4.01 15.07
CA ASP A 399 -17.42 -3.22 15.46
C ASP A 399 -18.26 -2.75 14.27
N ASN A 400 -17.66 -2.73 13.07
CA ASN A 400 -18.28 -2.23 11.85
C ASN A 400 -19.01 -3.36 11.11
N GLU A 401 -20.19 -3.08 10.56
CA GLU A 401 -20.81 -4.01 9.60
C GLU A 401 -20.05 -3.98 8.27
N ILE A 402 -19.86 -5.16 7.68
CA ILE A 402 -19.31 -5.29 6.33
C ILE A 402 -20.08 -6.33 5.53
N THR A 403 -20.47 -5.97 4.31
CA THR A 403 -21.10 -6.86 3.33
C THR A 403 -20.07 -7.80 2.69
N LEU A 404 -20.54 -8.83 1.99
CA LEU A 404 -19.64 -9.75 1.29
C LEU A 404 -18.93 -9.03 0.13
N GLU A 405 -19.65 -8.13 -0.55
CA GLU A 405 -19.19 -7.35 -1.69
C GLU A 405 -18.12 -6.34 -1.27
N GLU A 406 -18.34 -5.60 -0.19
CA GLU A 406 -17.34 -4.68 0.37
C GLU A 406 -16.07 -5.43 0.80
N PHE A 407 -16.23 -6.58 1.46
CA PHE A 407 -15.08 -7.43 1.84
C PHE A 407 -14.32 -7.93 0.60
N ALA A 408 -15.02 -8.34 -0.45
CA ALA A 408 -14.42 -8.80 -1.69
C ALA A 408 -13.58 -7.69 -2.36
N ILE A 409 -14.10 -6.46 -2.41
CA ILE A 409 -13.39 -5.29 -2.95
C ILE A 409 -12.14 -4.98 -2.12
N LEU A 410 -12.27 -4.95 -0.78
CA LEU A 410 -11.14 -4.72 0.12
C LEU A 410 -10.05 -5.78 -0.02
N LEU A 411 -10.43 -7.06 -0.03
CA LEU A 411 -9.48 -8.16 -0.18
C LEU A 411 -8.83 -8.11 -1.57
N ASN A 412 -9.56 -7.78 -2.62
CA ASN A 412 -8.98 -7.58 -3.95
C ASN A 412 -7.92 -6.47 -3.96
N CYS A 413 -8.16 -5.36 -3.24
CA CYS A 413 -7.16 -4.29 -3.07
C CYS A 413 -5.93 -4.78 -2.31
N SER A 414 -6.10 -5.54 -1.22
CA SER A 414 -4.99 -6.14 -0.47
C SER A 414 -4.20 -7.17 -1.29
N ILE A 415 -4.88 -7.96 -2.12
CA ILE A 415 -4.23 -8.93 -3.02
C ILE A 415 -3.40 -8.22 -4.09
N ALA A 416 -3.97 -7.23 -4.78
CA ALA A 416 -3.21 -6.42 -5.73
C ALA A 416 -2.01 -5.75 -5.07
N SER A 417 -2.21 -5.19 -3.87
CA SER A 417 -1.14 -4.54 -3.09
C SER A 417 0.06 -5.44 -2.84
N LEU A 418 -0.13 -6.75 -2.62
CA LEU A 418 0.96 -7.69 -2.32
C LEU A 418 1.45 -8.49 -3.54
N PHE A 419 0.60 -8.71 -4.54
CA PHE A 419 0.88 -9.67 -5.61
C PHE A 419 0.89 -9.07 -7.02
N GLU A 420 0.28 -7.92 -7.25
CA GLU A 420 0.25 -7.35 -8.61
C GLU A 420 1.64 -6.85 -9.03
N LEU A 421 2.12 -7.34 -10.17
CA LEU A 421 3.33 -6.83 -10.85
C LEU A 421 2.98 -5.56 -11.62
N HIS A 422 2.78 -4.47 -10.88
CA HIS A 422 2.45 -3.18 -11.48
C HIS A 422 3.74 -2.45 -11.92
N PRO A 423 3.86 -1.98 -13.18
CA PRO A 423 5.07 -1.32 -13.68
C PRO A 423 5.47 -0.06 -12.91
N LEU A 424 4.50 0.62 -12.29
CA LEU A 424 4.69 1.81 -11.47
C LEU A 424 4.58 1.52 -9.96
N ALA A 425 4.65 0.26 -9.53
CA ALA A 425 4.71 -0.06 -8.11
C ALA A 425 5.60 -1.30 -7.92
N GLN A 426 6.89 -1.11 -7.68
CA GLN A 426 7.82 -2.22 -7.55
C GLN A 426 7.47 -3.09 -6.34
N LEU A 427 7.62 -4.42 -6.48
CA LEU A 427 7.48 -5.32 -5.34
C LEU A 427 8.58 -5.07 -4.31
N THR A 428 8.21 -5.00 -3.04
CA THR A 428 9.17 -4.95 -1.93
C THR A 428 9.26 -6.31 -1.26
N THR A 429 10.45 -6.65 -0.75
CA THR A 429 10.71 -7.89 0.01
C THR A 429 10.37 -7.73 1.50
N ARG A 430 9.68 -6.66 1.89
CA ARG A 430 9.64 -6.16 3.28
C ARG A 430 8.61 -6.83 4.19
N HIS A 431 7.77 -7.73 3.67
CA HIS A 431 6.69 -8.33 4.48
C HIS A 431 7.17 -9.42 5.44
N TYR A 432 8.41 -9.89 5.30
CA TYR A 432 9.00 -10.91 6.20
C TYR A 432 8.87 -10.51 7.67
N ASN A 433 9.24 -9.28 8.04
CA ASN A 433 9.20 -8.80 9.42
C ASN A 433 7.75 -8.76 9.95
N SER A 434 6.80 -8.31 9.13
CA SER A 434 5.38 -8.28 9.51
C SER A 434 4.82 -9.69 9.71
N ILE A 435 5.11 -10.61 8.79
CA ILE A 435 4.68 -12.01 8.89
C ILE A 435 5.27 -12.65 10.14
N TRP A 436 6.57 -12.49 10.38
CA TRP A 436 7.24 -13.01 11.56
C TRP A 436 6.69 -12.41 12.86
N GLN A 437 6.42 -11.11 12.89
CA GLN A 437 5.81 -10.47 14.07
C GLN A 437 4.40 -11.03 14.34
N LEU A 438 3.58 -11.23 13.31
CA LEU A 438 2.25 -11.83 13.44
C LEU A 438 2.29 -13.29 13.91
N MET A 439 3.29 -14.06 13.48
CA MET A 439 3.53 -15.41 13.99
C MET A 439 4.02 -15.39 15.44
N SER A 440 4.91 -14.46 15.77
CA SER A 440 5.45 -14.26 17.12
C SER A 440 4.36 -13.90 18.12
N ASN A 441 3.35 -13.13 17.70
CA ASN A 441 2.17 -12.83 18.52
C ASN A 441 1.40 -14.10 18.94
N TYR A 442 1.40 -15.13 18.10
CA TYR A 442 0.79 -16.41 18.44
C TYR A 442 1.68 -17.23 19.38
N LEU A 443 2.98 -17.32 19.07
CA LEU A 443 3.96 -18.08 19.84
C LEU A 443 4.13 -17.54 21.27
N SER A 444 4.07 -16.21 21.45
CA SER A 444 4.24 -15.56 22.76
C SER A 444 3.15 -15.91 23.77
N LYS A 445 1.99 -16.41 23.32
CA LYS A 445 0.91 -16.94 24.18
C LYS A 445 1.19 -18.35 24.72
N GLY A 446 2.44 -18.82 24.65
CA GLY A 446 2.87 -20.14 25.11
C GLY A 446 2.48 -21.28 24.17
N LYS A 447 2.06 -20.93 22.94
CA LYS A 447 1.66 -21.89 21.90
C LYS A 447 2.89 -22.51 21.27
N GLY A 448 2.83 -23.82 21.06
CA GLY A 448 3.95 -24.62 20.59
C GLY A 448 3.62 -25.33 19.29
N LEU A 449 4.67 -25.85 18.66
CA LEU A 449 4.55 -26.72 17.49
C LEU A 449 5.03 -28.12 17.90
N LEU A 450 4.23 -29.13 17.59
CA LEU A 450 4.65 -30.53 17.66
C LEU A 450 4.91 -31.05 16.26
N GLN A 451 5.94 -31.87 16.11
CA GLN A 451 6.16 -32.70 14.93
C GLN A 451 6.29 -34.14 15.37
N GLU A 452 5.35 -35.01 14.94
CA GLU A 452 5.33 -36.42 15.33
C GLU A 452 5.39 -36.65 16.87
N GLY A 453 4.81 -35.71 17.64
CA GLY A 453 4.81 -35.72 19.10
C GLY A 453 6.02 -35.05 19.77
N GLU A 454 7.07 -34.69 19.02
CA GLU A 454 8.21 -33.92 19.53
C GLU A 454 7.91 -32.42 19.55
N LYS A 455 8.20 -31.73 20.65
CA LYS A 455 8.04 -30.28 20.74
C LYS A 455 9.15 -29.56 20.01
N LEU A 456 8.79 -28.71 19.06
CA LEU A 456 9.66 -27.80 18.34
C LEU A 456 9.53 -26.37 18.88
N SER A 457 10.66 -25.71 19.07
CA SER A 457 10.70 -24.26 19.28
C SER A 457 10.82 -23.55 17.94
N VAL A 458 9.82 -22.77 17.56
CA VAL A 458 9.85 -21.97 16.33
C VAL A 458 10.60 -20.67 16.61
N ASN A 459 11.71 -20.43 15.90
CA ASN A 459 12.62 -19.31 16.13
C ASN A 459 12.71 -18.33 14.95
N GLY A 460 12.12 -18.68 13.81
CA GLY A 460 12.09 -17.81 12.64
C GLY A 460 11.33 -18.43 11.47
N ILE A 461 11.35 -17.70 10.36
CA ILE A 461 11.03 -18.19 9.04
C ILE A 461 12.24 -17.99 8.12
N THR A 462 12.41 -18.80 7.09
CA THR A 462 13.44 -18.58 6.08
C THR A 462 12.98 -17.53 5.06
N GLU A 463 13.87 -17.06 4.17
CA GLU A 463 13.49 -16.18 3.05
C GLU A 463 12.52 -16.89 2.08
N GLU A 464 12.51 -18.22 2.15
CA GLU A 464 11.66 -19.15 1.42
C GLU A 464 10.28 -19.39 2.07
N GLY A 465 10.08 -18.89 3.29
CA GLY A 465 8.87 -19.06 4.05
C GLY A 465 8.74 -20.42 4.75
N GLU A 466 9.85 -21.15 4.92
CA GLU A 466 9.91 -22.37 5.73
C GLU A 466 10.08 -22.00 7.21
N LEU A 467 9.69 -22.88 8.14
CA LEU A 467 9.90 -22.62 9.57
C LEU A 467 11.33 -22.97 9.97
N LEU A 468 11.97 -22.04 10.69
CA LEU A 468 13.22 -22.30 11.41
C LEU A 468 12.88 -22.76 12.83
N CYS A 469 13.08 -24.05 13.10
CA CYS A 469 12.78 -24.69 14.37
C CYS A 469 14.07 -25.13 15.08
N HIS A 470 13.98 -25.36 16.40
CA HIS A 470 15.01 -26.00 17.20
C HIS A 470 14.40 -27.07 18.10
N ASP A 471 15.05 -28.22 18.21
CA ASP A 471 14.63 -29.34 19.08
C ASP A 471 15.32 -29.35 20.45
N GLY A 472 16.19 -28.37 20.70
CA GLY A 472 17.02 -28.26 21.91
C GLY A 472 18.51 -28.55 21.66
N VAL A 473 18.87 -29.12 20.50
CA VAL A 473 20.25 -29.43 20.11
C VAL A 473 20.59 -28.85 18.73
N ASP A 474 19.74 -29.05 17.73
CA ASP A 474 20.00 -28.68 16.34
C ASP A 474 18.91 -27.78 15.75
N VAL A 475 19.31 -26.93 14.79
CA VAL A 475 18.37 -26.17 13.96
C VAL A 475 17.78 -27.11 12.91
N ARG A 476 16.45 -27.16 12.83
CA ARG A 476 15.69 -27.93 11.84
C ARG A 476 14.90 -26.97 10.95
N ILE A 477 15.00 -27.15 9.64
CA ILE A 477 14.15 -26.45 8.66
C ILE A 477 12.91 -27.32 8.42
N VAL A 478 11.73 -26.77 8.69
CA VAL A 478 10.46 -27.45 8.44
C VAL A 478 9.78 -26.81 7.24
N ASN A 479 9.74 -27.57 6.15
CA ASN A 479 9.29 -27.10 4.84
C ASN A 479 7.91 -27.63 4.41
N ASN A 480 7.33 -28.53 5.19
CA ASN A 480 6.01 -29.06 4.96
C ASN A 480 5.27 -29.22 6.28
N SER A 481 3.94 -29.14 6.19
CA SER A 481 3.10 -29.09 7.36
C SER A 481 2.56 -30.48 7.76
N PHE A 482 2.74 -31.53 6.95
CA PHE A 482 2.00 -32.81 7.05
C PHE A 482 1.96 -33.43 8.43
N THR A 483 3.08 -33.42 9.14
CA THR A 483 3.27 -34.04 10.46
C THR A 483 3.18 -33.04 11.62
N LEU A 484 2.76 -31.80 11.34
CA LEU A 484 2.73 -30.72 12.33
C LEU A 484 1.38 -30.54 13.00
N GLU A 485 1.45 -30.31 14.30
CA GLU A 485 0.30 -30.00 15.17
C GLU A 485 0.62 -28.78 16.03
N TRP A 486 -0.23 -27.76 15.98
CA TRP A 486 -0.12 -26.58 16.85
C TRP A 486 -0.83 -26.86 18.19
N VAL A 487 -0.15 -26.61 19.32
CA VAL A 487 -0.65 -26.87 20.68
C VAL A 487 -0.78 -25.60 21.52
#